data_AF-A0A3E0PI92-F1
#
_entry.id   AF-A0A3E0PI92-F1
#
_cell.length_a   1.000
_cell.length_b   1.000
_cell.length_c   1.000
_cell.angle_alpha   90.00
_cell.angle_beta   90.00
_cell.angle_gamma   90.00
#
_symmetry.space_group_name_H-M   'P 1'
#
loop_
_entity.id
_entity.type
_entity.pdbx_description
1 polymer ?
#
loop_
_entity_poly.entity_id
_entity_poly.type
_entity_poly.pdbx_seq_one_letter_code
_entity_poly.pdbx_strand_id
1 'polypeptide(L)' 'MPVLKIVGYETGKAKKDLAALLSDRLGLDGAEARKMFDAIVDGRGITLTIDDEETAAGLGQELDEAGAKVLLET' A
#
# COMPACT_ATOMS: atom_id res chain seq x y z
N MET A 1 -16.68 -4.42 -3.21
CA MET A 1 -15.43 -3.68 -3.43
C MET A 1 -14.54 -3.97 -2.25
N PRO A 2 -13.56 -4.86 -2.40
CA PRO A 2 -12.61 -5.17 -1.35
C PRO A 2 -11.87 -3.92 -0.86
N VAL A 3 -11.46 -3.96 0.40
CA VAL A 3 -10.76 -2.87 1.08
C VAL A 3 -9.39 -3.35 1.53
N LEU A 4 -8.34 -2.63 1.11
CA LEU A 4 -6.98 -2.83 1.60
C LEU A 4 -6.67 -1.78 2.66
N LYS A 5 -6.37 -2.22 3.88
CA LYS A 5 -5.91 -1.37 4.97
C LYS A 5 -4.41 -1.57 5.17
N ILE A 6 -3.62 -0.54 4.90
CA ILE A 6 -2.20 -0.50 5.22
C ILE A 6 -2.07 0.05 6.63
N VAL A 7 -1.63 -0.76 7.59
CA VAL A 7 -1.62 -0.41 9.02
C VAL A 7 -0.22 -0.19 9.60
N GLY A 8 0.81 -0.27 8.78
CA GLY A 8 2.19 0.02 9.18
C GLY A 8 3.22 -0.37 8.12
N TYR A 9 4.50 -0.23 8.48
CA TYR A 9 5.64 -0.51 7.61
C TYR A 9 6.80 -1.17 8.38
N GLU A 10 7.40 -2.20 7.78
CA GLU A 10 8.60 -2.88 8.29
C GLU A 10 9.81 -2.56 7.41
N THR A 11 10.62 -1.60 7.86
CA THR A 11 11.82 -1.12 7.15
C THR A 11 12.86 -2.22 6.87
N GLY A 12 12.88 -3.30 7.65
CA GLY A 12 13.81 -4.41 7.50
C GLY A 12 13.45 -5.46 6.46
N LYS A 13 12.23 -5.42 5.88
CA LYS A 13 11.75 -6.41 4.89
C LYS A 13 11.58 -5.84 3.48
N ALA A 14 11.60 -4.52 3.33
CA ALA A 14 11.30 -3.87 2.07
C ALA A 14 12.30 -4.25 0.97
N LYS A 15 11.84 -5.00 -0.04
CA LYS A 15 12.62 -5.30 -1.25
C LYS A 15 12.32 -4.33 -2.40
N LYS A 16 11.27 -3.53 -2.28
CA LYS A 16 10.75 -2.58 -3.28
C LYS A 16 10.41 -1.25 -2.63
N ASP A 17 10.47 -0.17 -3.40
CA ASP A 17 10.05 1.17 -2.95
C ASP A 17 8.51 1.24 -2.91
N LEU A 18 7.96 1.31 -1.69
CA LEU A 18 6.52 1.38 -1.46
C LEU A 18 5.88 2.64 -2.05
N ALA A 19 6.58 3.78 -2.06
CA ALA A 19 6.05 5.01 -2.64
C ALA A 19 5.94 4.88 -4.17
N ALA A 20 6.95 4.32 -4.83
CA ALA A 20 6.89 4.05 -6.27
C ALA A 20 5.75 3.09 -6.62
N LEU A 21 5.59 2.02 -5.84
CA LEU A 21 4.50 1.06 -6.01
C LEU A 21 3.11 1.73 -5.92
N LEU A 22 2.91 2.59 -4.92
CA LEU A 22 1.66 3.33 -4.76
C LEU A 22 1.41 4.28 -5.94
N SER A 23 2.45 4.96 -6.43
CA SER A 23 2.38 5.83 -7.62
C SER A 23 1.95 5.06 -8.86
N ASP A 24 2.62 3.94 -9.15
CA ASP A 24 2.37 3.11 -10.33
C ASP A 24 0.97 2.47 -10.30
N ARG A 25 0.56 1.94 -9.15
CA ARG A 25 -0.69 1.18 -9.01
C ARG A 25 -1.93 2.06 -8.87
N LEU A 26 -1.80 3.21 -8.23
CA LEU A 26 -2.92 4.12 -7.98
C LEU A 26 -2.95 5.31 -8.96
N GLY A 27 -1.96 5.42 -9.85
CA GLY A 27 -1.83 6.54 -10.78
C GLY A 27 -1.57 7.88 -10.09
N LEU A 28 -1.00 7.84 -8.89
CA LEU A 28 -0.71 9.02 -8.09
C LEU A 28 0.56 9.68 -8.60
N ASP A 29 0.63 11.02 -8.48
CA ASP A 29 1.91 11.69 -8.68
C ASP A 29 2.91 11.27 -7.58
N GLY A 30 4.21 11.44 -7.86
CA GLY A 30 5.26 11.01 -6.94
C GLY A 30 5.20 11.73 -5.58
N ALA A 31 4.61 12.93 -5.49
CA ALA A 31 4.50 13.69 -4.25
C ALA A 31 3.35 13.18 -3.38
N GLU A 32 2.20 12.84 -3.98
CA GLU A 32 1.07 12.22 -3.32
C GLU A 32 1.42 10.82 -2.81
N ALA A 33 2.06 10.01 -3.67
CA ALA A 33 2.52 8.68 -3.27
C ALA A 33 3.53 8.76 -2.12
N ARG A 34 4.42 9.76 -2.13
CA ARG A 34 5.36 9.99 -1.02
C ARG A 34 4.66 10.40 0.28
N LYS A 35 3.64 11.28 0.21
CA LYS A 35 2.84 11.64 1.39
C LYS A 35 2.13 10.41 1.99
N MET A 36 1.61 9.53 1.14
CA MET A 36 0.97 8.30 1.59
C MET A 36 1.99 7.36 2.25
N PHE A 37 3.15 7.19 1.63
CA PHE A 37 4.25 6.44 2.23
C PHE A 37 4.64 7.00 3.60
N ASP A 38 4.86 8.31 3.70
CA ASP A 38 5.24 8.96 4.97
C ASP A 38 4.14 8.76 6.04
N ALA A 39 2.86 8.83 5.66
CA ALA A 39 1.75 8.52 6.56
C ALA A 39 1.78 7.07 7.06
N ILE A 40 2.04 6.10 6.18
CA ILE A 40 2.17 4.68 6.53
C ILE A 40 3.35 4.45 7.49
N VAL A 41 4.50 5.09 7.23
CA VAL A 41 5.69 5.00 8.10
C VAL A 41 5.43 5.64 9.47
N ASP A 42 4.67 6.74 9.52
CA ASP A 42 4.21 7.38 10.75
C ASP A 42 3.13 6.57 11.50
N GLY A 43 2.73 5.40 10.97
CA GLY A 43 1.69 4.55 11.56
C GLY A 43 0.26 5.08 11.38
N ARG A 44 0.08 6.10 10.54
CA ARG A 44 -1.23 6.59 10.12
C ARG A 44 -1.72 5.68 9.01
N GLY A 45 -2.48 4.66 9.39
CA GLY A 45 -2.94 3.66 8.44
C GLY A 45 -3.72 4.26 7.27
N ILE A 46 -3.59 3.65 6.10
CA ILE A 46 -4.24 4.05 4.85
C ILE A 46 -5.28 3.02 4.47
N THR A 47 -6.44 3.46 3.98
CA THR A 47 -7.49 2.59 3.45
C THR A 47 -7.64 2.84 1.96
N LEU A 48 -7.57 1.78 1.16
CA LEU A 48 -7.77 1.79 -0.29
C LEU A 48 -9.00 0.95 -0.60
N THR A 49 -9.94 1.52 -1.36
CA THR A 49 -11.07 0.78 -1.91
C THR A 49 -10.70 0.39 -3.33
N ILE A 50 -10.76 -0.91 -3.62
CA ILE A 50 -10.43 -1.48 -4.92
C ILE A 50 -11.69 -2.12 -5.50
N ASP A 51 -11.86 -2.01 -6.82
CA ASP A 51 -13.09 -2.42 -7.49
C ASP A 51 -13.29 -3.95 -7.47
N ASP A 52 -12.21 -4.72 -7.57
CA ASP A 52 -12.24 -6.18 -7.65
C ASP A 52 -11.23 -6.87 -6.72
N GLU A 53 -11.55 -8.11 -6.34
CA GLU A 53 -10.81 -8.93 -5.36
C GLU A 53 -9.44 -9.38 -5.87
N GLU A 54 -9.30 -9.66 -7.16
CA GLU A 54 -8.04 -10.08 -7.75
C GLU A 54 -7.01 -8.96 -7.71
N THR A 55 -7.40 -7.76 -8.12
CA THR A 55 -6.56 -6.55 -8.03
C THR A 55 -6.23 -6.23 -6.58
N ALA A 56 -7.19 -6.34 -5.66
CA ALA A 56 -6.94 -6.09 -4.24
C ALA A 56 -5.95 -7.09 -3.63
N ALA A 57 -6.12 -8.38 -3.91
CA ALA A 57 -5.20 -9.42 -3.45
C ALA A 57 -3.78 -9.22 -4.04
N GLY A 58 -3.68 -8.94 -5.35
CA GLY A 58 -2.42 -8.68 -6.02
C GLY A 58 -1.69 -7.46 -5.48
N LEU A 59 -2.40 -6.34 -5.31
CA LEU A 59 -1.84 -5.13 -4.71
C LEU A 59 -1.44 -5.35 -3.24
N GLY A 60 -2.27 -6.06 -2.47
CA GLY A 60 -1.97 -6.40 -1.08
C GLY A 60 -0.68 -7.20 -0.94
N GLN A 61 -0.44 -8.16 -1.84
CA GLN A 61 0.79 -8.94 -1.87
C GLN A 61 2.01 -8.07 -2.24
N GLU A 62 1.90 -7.20 -3.24
CA GLU A 62 3.00 -6.32 -3.63
C GLU A 62 3.37 -5.31 -2.54
N LEU A 63 2.36 -4.79 -1.84
CA LEU A 63 2.54 -3.91 -0.69
C LEU A 63 3.24 -4.65 0.47
N ASP A 64 2.87 -5.90 0.75
CA ASP A 64 3.54 -6.74 1.76
C ASP A 64 5.01 -7.04 1.39
N GLU A 65 5.29 -7.35 0.12
CA GLU A 65 6.66 -7.50 -0.40
C GLU A 65 7.48 -6.20 -0.32
N ALA A 66 6.82 -5.05 -0.45
CA ALA A 66 7.42 -3.74 -0.24
C ALA A 66 7.59 -3.39 1.25
N GLY A 67 7.16 -4.27 2.17
CA GLY A 67 7.32 -4.11 3.62
C GLY A 67 6.12 -3.46 4.31
N ALA A 68 5.01 -3.20 3.63
CA ALA A 68 3.80 -2.68 4.25
C ALA A 68 3.06 -3.78 5.01
N LYS A 69 2.45 -3.46 6.16
CA LYS A 69 1.51 -4.38 6.83
C LYS A 69 0.12 -4.14 6.28
N VAL A 70 -0.44 -5.12 5.57
CA VAL A 70 -1.72 -4.97 4.88
C VAL A 70 -2.76 -5.92 5.44
N LEU A 71 -3.98 -5.43 5.60
CA LEU A 71 -5.17 -6.20 5.91
C LEU A 71 -6.12 -6.10 4.72
N LEU A 72 -6.45 -7.24 4.12
CA LEU A 72 -7.46 -7.33 3.07
C LEU A 72 -8.80 -7.71 3.70
N GLU A 73 -9.81 -6.88 3.48
CA GLU A 73 -11.20 -7.13 3.84
C GLU A 73 -12.01 -7.30 2.56
N THR A 74 -12.58 -8.48 2.34
CA THR A 74 -13.38 -8.83 1.15
C THR A 74 -14.88 -8.76 1.40
#